data_AF-A0A350NWL1-F1
#
_entry.id   AF-A0A350NWL1-F1
#
_cell.length_a   1.000
_cell.length_b   1.000
_cell.length_c   1.000
_cell.angle_alpha   90.00
_cell.angle_beta   90.00
_cell.angle_gamma   90.00
#
_symmetry.space_group_name_H-M   'P 1'
#
loop_
_entity.id
_entity.type
_entity.pdbx_description
1 polymer ?
#
loop_
_entity_poly.entity_id
_entity_poly.type
_entity_poly.pdbx_seq_one_letter_code
_entity_poly.pdbx_strand_id
1 'polypeptide(L)'
;MSALTILEDKRTFFARFNKAFLFGWAFVVVCGCGSSEERVIAKQNIVHQGDTQGTTYVIKYHGADSVDQRIIEEVLEQVDVEFNLWRPDSRINAVNAFKSDQTVFSFEDSNRLWSVLWDKCLEMHSASKGAFDPTVHPLVELWGFGLKNKTSVAREDVERILPHVGMTTDRIDLDEVEEGRIYQRTHVRKGDRETSVDFNAIAQGMTVDLLGDALVEHGVTDYMVEVGGEVKCMGVRNDGQPWRIAIDRPVDSAWGERPLQVVVNVQDAAICTSGNYRKFHEVDGVKRSHTISPFTGYPVTHALLSVTIKAVDASTADALATACMVWGPVRGRSFIKEYRDNHPEEAIEAYFISAAENDTHVYWETEGWNQALLPEDQL
;
A
#
# COMPACT_ATOMS: atom_id res chain seq x y z
N MET A 1 -26.02 -28.23 10.27
CA MET A 1 -26.71 -27.44 11.31
C MET A 1 -25.91 -26.16 11.45
N SER A 2 -26.58 -25.04 11.20
CA SER A 2 -26.08 -23.79 10.60
C SER A 2 -25.23 -22.88 11.50
N ALA A 3 -24.33 -22.14 10.84
CA ALA A 3 -23.41 -21.11 11.34
C ALA A 3 -24.10 -19.77 11.71
N LEU A 4 -25.02 -19.76 12.68
CA LEU A 4 -25.83 -18.57 12.99
C LEU A 4 -25.96 -18.23 14.49
N THR A 5 -24.98 -18.57 15.32
CA THR A 5 -25.11 -18.36 16.79
C THR A 5 -23.89 -17.72 17.48
N ILE A 6 -23.05 -16.96 16.77
CA ILE A 6 -21.87 -16.31 17.39
C ILE A 6 -21.75 -14.82 16.99
N LEU A 7 -22.87 -14.10 16.90
CA LEU A 7 -22.86 -12.65 16.60
C LEU A 7 -23.71 -11.79 17.56
N GLU A 8 -24.14 -12.33 18.70
CA GLU A 8 -24.90 -11.56 19.70
C GLU A 8 -24.28 -11.69 21.10
N ASP A 9 -23.08 -11.16 21.33
CA ASP A 9 -22.63 -10.98 22.73
C ASP A 9 -21.56 -9.88 22.96
N LYS A 10 -21.77 -8.67 22.41
CA LYS A 10 -20.97 -7.48 22.78
C LYS A 10 -21.78 -6.18 22.92
N ARG A 11 -23.01 -6.28 23.43
CA ARG A 11 -23.79 -5.10 23.84
C ARG A 11 -24.53 -5.40 25.14
N THR A 12 -23.86 -5.21 26.29
CA THR A 12 -24.51 -4.87 27.58
C THR A 12 -23.44 -4.71 28.66
N PHE A 13 -22.93 -3.49 28.83
CA PHE A 13 -22.27 -3.10 30.07
C PHE A 13 -22.87 -1.78 30.54
N PHE A 14 -23.26 -1.77 31.82
CA PHE A 14 -24.03 -0.76 32.55
C PHE A 14 -25.55 -0.75 32.38
N ALA A 15 -26.25 -1.32 33.37
CA ALA A 15 -27.00 -0.51 34.35
C ALA A 15 -27.88 -1.42 35.24
N ARG A 16 -27.59 -1.51 36.54
CA ARG A 16 -28.59 -1.80 37.57
C ARG A 16 -28.21 -1.18 38.92
N PHE A 17 -29.27 -0.81 39.66
CA PHE A 17 -29.39 -0.17 40.99
C PHE A 17 -29.61 1.35 40.94
N ASN A 18 -30.63 1.97 41.57
CA ASN A 18 -31.74 1.47 42.38
C ASN A 18 -32.86 2.53 42.48
N LYS A 19 -34.02 2.12 43.02
CA LYS A 19 -35.29 2.84 43.13
C LYS A 19 -35.30 4.07 44.07
N ALA A 20 -36.12 5.04 43.66
CA ALA A 20 -37.04 5.90 44.42
C ALA A 20 -36.50 6.94 45.44
N PHE A 21 -36.80 8.22 45.19
CA PHE A 21 -37.49 9.12 46.13
C PHE A 21 -38.08 10.33 45.39
N LEU A 22 -39.38 10.57 45.56
CA LEU A 22 -40.08 11.80 45.17
C LEU A 22 -39.69 12.91 46.14
N PHE A 23 -39.23 14.07 45.63
CA PHE A 23 -39.45 15.37 46.26
C PHE A 23 -39.41 16.45 45.18
N GLY A 24 -40.54 17.14 45.01
CA GLY A 24 -40.69 18.22 44.06
C GLY A 24 -39.96 19.48 44.53
N TRP A 25 -39.11 20.02 43.67
CA TRP A 25 -38.61 21.39 43.76
C TRP A 25 -38.82 22.04 42.39
N ALA A 26 -39.58 23.13 42.40
CA ALA A 26 -39.85 23.96 41.24
C ALA A 26 -38.52 24.55 40.71
N PHE A 27 -38.07 24.07 39.56
CA PHE A 27 -36.99 24.72 38.82
C PHE A 27 -37.60 25.78 37.91
N VAL A 28 -37.35 27.04 38.25
CA VAL A 28 -37.64 28.19 37.39
C VAL A 28 -36.81 28.04 36.12
N VAL A 29 -37.48 27.76 35.00
CA VAL A 29 -36.86 27.79 33.67
C VAL A 29 -36.66 29.26 33.31
N VAL A 30 -35.46 29.78 33.56
CA VAL A 30 -35.00 31.02 32.95
C VAL A 30 -34.60 30.67 31.52
N CYS A 31 -35.52 30.89 30.57
CA CYS A 31 -35.20 30.92 29.15
C CYS A 31 -34.27 32.10 28.88
N GLY A 32 -32.97 31.89 29.03
CA GLY A 32 -31.97 32.76 28.43
C GLY A 32 -32.00 32.55 26.92
N CYS A 33 -32.57 33.51 26.19
CA CYS A 33 -32.30 33.67 24.76
C CYS A 33 -30.83 34.11 24.57
N GLY A 34 -29.90 33.19 24.80
CA GLY A 34 -28.57 33.26 24.20
C GLY A 34 -28.67 32.53 22.88
N SER A 35 -28.73 33.27 21.78
CA SER A 35 -28.37 32.70 20.48
C SER A 35 -26.95 32.17 20.62
N SER A 36 -26.80 30.86 20.80
CA SER A 36 -25.52 30.20 20.52
C SER A 36 -25.31 30.40 19.03
N GLU A 37 -24.62 31.48 18.66
CA GLU A 37 -23.89 31.48 17.40
C GLU A 37 -23.04 30.22 17.47
N GLU A 38 -23.43 29.20 16.70
CA GLU A 38 -22.54 28.11 16.35
C GLU A 38 -21.32 28.80 15.76
N ARG A 39 -20.28 28.92 16.58
CA ARG A 39 -19.02 29.49 16.18
C ARG A 39 -18.52 28.51 15.14
N VAL A 40 -18.77 28.81 13.86
CA VAL A 40 -18.24 28.03 12.74
C VAL A 40 -16.72 28.11 12.90
N ILE A 41 -16.14 27.07 13.49
CA ILE A 41 -14.69 26.97 13.61
C ILE A 41 -14.23 26.82 12.17
N ALA A 42 -13.60 27.88 11.66
CA ALA A 42 -13.09 27.88 10.30
C ALA A 42 -12.08 26.74 10.17
N LYS A 43 -12.42 25.71 9.40
CA LYS A 43 -11.50 24.62 9.09
C LYS A 43 -10.32 25.20 8.31
N GLN A 44 -9.11 24.96 8.81
CA GLN A 44 -7.88 25.37 8.16
C GLN A 44 -7.37 24.24 7.28
N ASN A 45 -6.71 24.57 6.17
CA ASN A 45 -5.97 23.58 5.40
C ASN A 45 -4.63 23.32 6.10
N ILE A 46 -4.36 22.06 6.41
CA ILE A 46 -3.16 21.63 7.13
C ILE A 46 -2.35 20.72 6.22
N VAL A 47 -1.02 20.86 6.28
CA VAL A 47 -0.08 20.10 5.45
C VAL A 47 1.07 19.60 6.31
N HIS A 48 1.34 18.29 6.26
CA HIS A 48 2.59 17.69 6.73
C HIS A 48 3.36 17.18 5.51
N GLN A 49 4.68 17.36 5.51
CA GLN A 49 5.53 16.90 4.43
C GLN A 49 6.95 16.67 4.94
N GLY A 50 7.65 15.74 4.32
CA GLY A 50 9.03 15.41 4.68
C GLY A 50 9.56 14.26 3.85
N ASP A 51 10.72 13.73 4.24
CA ASP A 51 11.36 12.59 3.61
C ASP A 51 10.99 11.30 4.37
N THR A 52 10.80 10.19 3.64
CA THR A 52 10.58 8.86 4.22
C THR A 52 10.84 7.78 3.16
N GLN A 53 11.28 6.58 3.55
CA GLN A 53 11.36 5.41 2.66
C GLN A 53 12.13 5.66 1.34
N GLY A 54 13.17 6.51 1.38
CA GLY A 54 13.95 6.88 0.18
C GLY A 54 13.23 7.79 -0.81
N THR A 55 12.12 8.39 -0.40
CA THR A 55 11.25 9.30 -1.16
C THR A 55 10.70 10.40 -0.23
N THR A 56 9.63 11.07 -0.64
CA THR A 56 8.91 12.08 0.15
C THR A 56 7.51 11.62 0.51
N TYR A 57 6.93 12.24 1.53
CA TYR A 57 5.51 12.15 1.83
C TYR A 57 4.86 13.53 1.86
N VAL A 58 3.56 13.57 1.56
CA VAL A 58 2.71 14.75 1.69
C VAL A 58 1.35 14.33 2.22
N ILE A 59 0.95 14.92 3.35
CA ILE A 59 -0.37 14.71 3.96
C ILE A 59 -1.09 16.04 3.96
N LYS A 60 -2.31 16.08 3.42
CA LYS A 60 -3.17 17.26 3.37
C LYS A 60 -4.52 16.92 3.96
N TYR A 61 -5.03 17.76 4.83
CA TYR A 61 -6.39 17.65 5.35
C TYR A 61 -6.91 19.02 5.77
N HIS A 62 -8.15 19.06 6.22
CA HIS A 62 -8.72 20.29 6.75
C HIS A 62 -9.45 20.05 8.07
N GLY A 63 -9.15 20.87 9.07
CA GLY A 63 -9.59 20.65 10.45
C GLY A 63 -9.49 21.90 11.32
N ALA A 64 -10.02 21.81 12.54
CA ALA A 64 -9.89 22.88 13.53
C ALA A 64 -8.45 22.99 14.06
N ASP A 65 -7.84 21.83 14.32
CA ASP A 65 -6.50 21.70 14.87
C ASP A 65 -5.66 20.76 13.99
N SER A 66 -4.34 20.95 14.03
CA SER A 66 -3.37 20.03 13.42
C SER A 66 -3.19 18.80 14.30
N VAL A 67 -3.21 17.62 13.69
CA VAL A 67 -2.58 16.42 14.25
C VAL A 67 -1.12 16.74 14.54
N ASP A 68 -0.62 16.28 15.69
CA ASP A 68 0.77 16.50 16.07
C ASP A 68 1.69 15.76 15.08
N GLN A 69 2.69 16.49 14.56
CA GLN A 69 3.69 15.94 13.64
C GLN A 69 4.36 14.67 14.18
N ARG A 70 4.53 14.55 15.50
CA ARG A 70 5.12 13.36 16.13
C ARG A 70 4.33 12.08 15.86
N ILE A 71 3.00 12.16 15.73
CA ILE A 71 2.16 11.00 15.40
C ILE A 71 2.49 10.50 13.98
N ILE A 72 2.66 11.41 13.04
CA ILE A 72 3.05 11.10 11.66
C ILE A 72 4.44 10.46 11.63
N GLU A 73 5.40 11.06 12.34
CA GLU A 73 6.78 10.55 12.45
C GLU A 73 6.84 9.17 13.12
N GLU A 74 6.01 8.94 14.14
CA GLU A 74 5.92 7.64 14.82
C GLU A 74 5.41 6.54 13.88
N VAL A 75 4.38 6.80 13.05
CA VAL A 75 3.90 5.82 12.05
C VAL A 75 4.99 5.52 11.02
N LEU A 76 5.65 6.56 10.49
CA LEU A 76 6.71 6.39 9.50
C LEU A 76 7.89 5.57 10.07
N GLU A 77 8.35 5.88 11.28
CA GLU A 77 9.43 5.15 11.94
C GLU A 77 9.04 3.70 12.24
N GLN A 78 7.79 3.44 12.64
CA GLN A 78 7.31 2.07 12.89
C GLN A 78 7.40 1.17 11.65
N VAL A 79 7.08 1.71 10.46
CA VAL A 79 7.23 0.95 9.21
C VAL A 79 8.72 0.83 8.84
N ASP A 80 9.50 1.90 9.02
CA ASP A 80 10.92 1.94 8.65
C ASP A 80 11.76 0.91 9.43
N VAL A 81 11.57 0.82 10.74
CA VAL A 81 12.29 -0.16 11.59
C VAL A 81 11.95 -1.61 11.26
N GLU A 82 10.75 -1.88 10.73
CA GLU A 82 10.33 -3.24 10.41
C GLU A 82 10.72 -3.64 8.97
N PHE A 83 10.54 -2.76 7.98
CA PHE A 83 10.56 -3.15 6.56
C PHE A 83 11.59 -2.44 5.67
N ASN A 84 12.40 -1.51 6.18
CA ASN A 84 13.40 -0.82 5.37
C ASN A 84 14.66 -1.67 5.12
N LEU A 85 14.87 -2.14 3.89
CA LEU A 85 16.07 -2.89 3.49
C LEU A 85 17.38 -2.06 3.56
N TRP A 86 17.30 -0.74 3.45
CA TRP A 86 18.46 0.18 3.55
C TRP A 86 18.83 0.51 5.00
N ARG A 87 18.01 0.11 5.98
CA ARG A 87 18.27 0.27 7.40
C ARG A 87 18.90 -1.01 7.97
N PRO A 88 20.19 -1.02 8.35
CA PRO A 88 20.89 -2.25 8.72
C PRO A 88 20.32 -2.99 9.94
N ASP A 89 19.69 -2.26 10.86
CA ASP A 89 19.08 -2.78 12.08
C ASP A 89 17.58 -3.10 11.92
N SER A 90 17.03 -3.02 10.70
CA SER A 90 15.62 -3.33 10.47
C SER A 90 15.30 -4.82 10.64
N ARG A 91 14.05 -5.11 10.99
CA ARG A 91 13.58 -6.48 11.18
C ARG A 91 13.69 -7.31 9.91
N ILE A 92 13.32 -6.74 8.76
CA ILE A 92 13.40 -7.44 7.47
C ILE A 92 14.83 -7.88 7.16
N ASN A 93 15.83 -7.05 7.48
CA ASN A 93 17.23 -7.41 7.33
C ASN A 93 17.64 -8.52 8.29
N ALA A 94 17.17 -8.49 9.54
CA ALA A 94 17.41 -9.57 10.50
C ALA A 94 16.78 -10.91 10.04
N VAL A 95 15.57 -10.88 9.50
CA VAL A 95 14.87 -12.05 8.93
C VAL A 95 15.59 -12.58 7.68
N ASN A 96 16.04 -11.70 6.79
CA ASN A 96 16.77 -12.09 5.58
C ASN A 96 18.15 -12.67 5.91
N ALA A 97 18.84 -12.11 6.92
CA ALA A 97 20.11 -12.60 7.44
C ALA A 97 19.98 -13.91 8.22
N PHE A 98 18.77 -14.30 8.64
CA PHE A 98 18.54 -15.59 9.28
C PHE A 98 18.70 -16.73 8.27
N LYS A 99 19.72 -17.56 8.51
CA LYS A 99 20.14 -18.65 7.61
C LYS A 99 19.99 -20.02 8.27
N SER A 100 18.99 -20.25 9.13
CA SER A 100 18.74 -21.57 9.75
C SER A 100 17.43 -22.16 9.24
N ASP A 101 17.46 -23.44 8.89
CA ASP A 101 16.33 -24.26 8.48
C ASP A 101 15.84 -25.24 9.56
N GLN A 102 16.52 -25.24 10.72
CA GLN A 102 16.23 -26.12 11.85
C GLN A 102 15.59 -25.40 13.04
N THR A 103 15.59 -24.06 13.01
CA THR A 103 15.08 -23.20 14.08
C THR A 103 14.19 -22.12 13.49
N VAL A 104 13.43 -21.45 14.34
CA VAL A 104 12.63 -20.28 13.96
C VAL A 104 13.35 -18.99 14.35
N PHE A 105 13.19 -17.95 13.55
CA PHE A 105 13.52 -16.58 13.95
C PHE A 105 12.32 -16.03 14.73
N SER A 106 12.53 -15.61 15.98
CA SER A 106 11.45 -15.16 16.85
C SER A 106 11.63 -13.71 17.24
N PHE A 107 10.54 -12.94 17.20
CA PHE A 107 10.51 -11.55 17.60
C PHE A 107 9.11 -11.13 18.07
N GLU A 108 9.05 -9.97 18.73
CA GLU A 108 7.79 -9.31 19.07
C GLU A 108 7.40 -8.33 17.97
N ASP A 109 6.17 -8.49 17.47
CA ASP A 109 5.47 -7.68 16.48
C ASP A 109 4.33 -6.94 17.20
N SER A 110 4.68 -6.01 18.08
CA SER A 110 3.74 -5.41 19.04
C SER A 110 2.58 -4.67 18.37
N ASN A 111 2.78 -4.17 17.14
CA ASN A 111 1.78 -3.46 16.34
C ASN A 111 1.17 -4.31 15.20
N ARG A 112 1.52 -5.60 15.12
CA ARG A 112 0.99 -6.58 14.14
C ARG A 112 1.29 -6.25 12.67
N LEU A 113 2.26 -5.38 12.42
CA LEU A 113 2.58 -4.97 11.05
C LEU A 113 3.05 -6.16 10.21
N TRP A 114 3.88 -7.04 10.77
CA TRP A 114 4.35 -8.21 10.04
C TRP A 114 3.22 -9.16 9.69
N SER A 115 2.34 -9.45 10.65
CA SER A 115 1.24 -10.37 10.42
C SER A 115 0.25 -9.86 9.38
N VAL A 116 -0.17 -8.60 9.48
CA VAL A 116 -1.08 -7.98 8.50
C VAL A 116 -0.44 -7.95 7.11
N LEU A 117 0.84 -7.54 7.02
CA LEU A 117 1.54 -7.49 5.73
C LEU A 117 1.74 -8.88 5.13
N TRP A 118 2.05 -9.88 5.97
CA TRP A 118 2.27 -11.25 5.54
C TRP A 118 1.00 -11.89 4.99
N ASP A 119 -0.13 -11.73 5.67
CA ASP A 119 -1.43 -12.20 5.22
C ASP A 119 -1.80 -11.58 3.88
N LYS A 120 -1.60 -10.27 3.73
CA LYS A 120 -1.83 -9.58 2.45
C LYS A 120 -0.89 -10.07 1.36
N CYS A 121 0.38 -10.36 1.68
CA CYS A 121 1.31 -10.95 0.72
C CYS A 121 0.86 -12.33 0.24
N LEU A 122 0.38 -13.19 1.14
CA LEU A 122 -0.13 -14.52 0.79
C LEU A 122 -1.34 -14.42 -0.13
N GLU A 123 -2.28 -13.53 0.19
CA GLU A 123 -3.47 -13.23 -0.61
C GLU A 123 -3.08 -12.78 -2.02
N MET A 124 -2.22 -11.75 -2.13
CA MET A 124 -1.79 -11.19 -3.40
C MET A 124 -0.96 -12.17 -4.23
N HIS A 125 -0.06 -12.93 -3.60
CA HIS A 125 0.73 -13.96 -4.29
C HIS A 125 -0.19 -15.06 -4.86
N SER A 126 -1.14 -15.54 -4.07
CA SER A 126 -2.12 -16.54 -4.51
C SER A 126 -2.99 -16.02 -5.65
N ALA A 127 -3.63 -14.85 -5.46
CA ALA A 127 -4.56 -14.28 -6.42
C ALA A 127 -3.88 -13.94 -7.76
N SER A 128 -2.64 -13.43 -7.70
CA SER A 128 -1.84 -13.10 -8.87
C SER A 128 -1.14 -14.31 -9.50
N LYS A 129 -1.33 -15.53 -8.97
CA LYS A 129 -0.69 -16.77 -9.43
C LYS A 129 0.84 -16.65 -9.44
N GLY A 130 1.38 -16.02 -8.40
CA GLY A 130 2.81 -15.81 -8.15
C GLY A 130 3.45 -14.64 -8.90
N ALA A 131 2.67 -13.77 -9.56
CA ALA A 131 3.24 -12.60 -10.21
C ALA A 131 3.62 -11.50 -9.22
N PHE A 132 2.82 -11.30 -8.17
CA PHE A 132 3.28 -10.67 -6.94
C PHE A 132 3.99 -11.73 -6.11
N ASP A 133 5.25 -11.49 -5.77
CA ASP A 133 6.03 -12.42 -4.94
C ASP A 133 7.03 -11.66 -4.09
N PRO A 134 6.80 -11.54 -2.76
CA PRO A 134 7.72 -10.83 -1.88
C PRO A 134 9.05 -11.58 -1.73
N THR A 135 9.16 -12.84 -2.15
CA THR A 135 10.42 -13.60 -2.05
C THR A 135 11.38 -13.35 -3.22
N VAL A 136 11.07 -12.41 -4.12
CA VAL A 136 11.88 -12.04 -5.29
C VAL A 136 13.20 -11.35 -4.91
N HIS A 137 13.42 -11.00 -3.64
CA HIS A 137 14.59 -10.27 -3.14
C HIS A 137 15.94 -10.80 -3.64
N PRO A 138 16.25 -12.12 -3.62
CA PRO A 138 17.53 -12.63 -4.09
C PRO A 138 17.81 -12.30 -5.58
N LEU A 139 16.76 -12.24 -6.40
CA LEU A 139 16.88 -11.85 -7.80
C LEU A 139 17.02 -10.33 -7.95
N VAL A 140 16.29 -9.54 -7.17
CA VAL A 140 16.44 -8.06 -7.13
C VAL A 140 17.89 -7.67 -6.81
N GLU A 141 18.48 -8.31 -5.81
CA GLU A 141 19.90 -8.18 -5.45
C GLU A 141 20.84 -8.63 -6.58
N LEU A 142 20.51 -9.74 -7.27
CA LEU A 142 21.31 -10.27 -8.37
C LEU A 142 21.39 -9.28 -9.53
N TRP A 143 20.26 -8.67 -9.90
CA TRP A 143 20.17 -7.69 -10.99
C TRP A 143 20.67 -6.30 -10.62
N GLY A 144 20.98 -6.09 -9.35
CA GLY A 144 21.54 -4.86 -8.85
C GLY A 144 20.52 -3.72 -8.69
N PHE A 145 19.25 -4.07 -8.51
CA PHE A 145 18.17 -3.12 -8.19
C PHE A 145 17.97 -2.94 -6.68
N GLY A 146 18.63 -3.77 -5.86
CA GLY A 146 18.65 -3.68 -4.40
C GLY A 146 19.86 -2.91 -3.85
N LEU A 147 20.48 -3.43 -2.80
CA LEU A 147 21.62 -2.82 -2.11
C LEU A 147 22.95 -2.94 -2.88
N LYS A 148 23.06 -3.93 -3.77
CA LYS A 148 24.25 -4.15 -4.60
C LYS A 148 24.05 -3.51 -5.96
N ASN A 149 25.09 -2.86 -6.49
CA ASN A 149 25.11 -2.46 -7.90
C ASN A 149 25.83 -3.53 -8.72
N LYS A 150 25.20 -4.00 -9.81
CA LYS A 150 25.81 -4.94 -10.77
C LYS A 150 25.57 -4.46 -12.20
N THR A 151 26.61 -4.55 -13.03
CA THR A 151 26.57 -4.15 -14.44
C THR A 151 26.27 -5.31 -15.39
N SER A 152 26.49 -6.57 -14.96
CA SER A 152 26.20 -7.76 -15.77
C SER A 152 25.78 -8.93 -14.88
N VAL A 153 24.78 -9.68 -15.34
CA VAL A 153 24.29 -10.91 -14.70
C VAL A 153 24.47 -12.07 -15.66
N ALA A 154 25.18 -13.11 -15.24
CA ALA A 154 25.35 -14.33 -16.01
C ALA A 154 24.11 -15.22 -15.87
N ARG A 155 23.79 -15.98 -16.92
CA ARG A 155 22.65 -16.89 -16.93
C ARG A 155 22.73 -17.92 -15.80
N GLU A 156 23.93 -18.42 -15.53
CA GLU A 156 24.22 -19.41 -14.50
C GLU A 156 23.94 -18.87 -13.09
N ASP A 157 24.08 -17.56 -12.88
CA ASP A 157 23.72 -16.93 -11.60
C ASP A 157 22.20 -16.91 -11.42
N VAL A 158 21.43 -16.62 -12.48
CA VAL A 158 19.96 -16.65 -12.43
C VAL A 158 19.47 -18.08 -12.18
N GLU A 159 20.01 -19.07 -12.90
CA GLU A 159 19.65 -20.49 -12.74
C GLU A 159 19.97 -21.01 -11.32
N ARG A 160 20.99 -20.46 -10.67
CA ARG A 160 21.33 -20.78 -9.27
C ARG A 160 20.38 -20.13 -8.26
N ILE A 161 19.90 -18.91 -8.52
CA ILE A 161 19.12 -18.13 -7.55
C ILE A 161 17.61 -18.39 -7.68
N LEU A 162 17.10 -18.55 -8.89
CA LEU A 162 15.67 -18.74 -9.17
C LEU A 162 14.99 -19.84 -8.33
N PRO A 163 15.63 -20.99 -8.03
CA PRO A 163 15.02 -22.03 -7.18
C PRO A 163 14.69 -21.58 -5.75
N HIS A 164 15.21 -20.45 -5.28
CA HIS A 164 14.99 -19.90 -3.94
C HIS A 164 13.86 -18.84 -3.89
N VAL A 165 13.23 -18.55 -5.04
CA VAL A 165 12.13 -17.59 -5.20
C VAL A 165 10.80 -18.31 -5.45
N GLY A 166 9.75 -17.85 -4.78
CA GLY A 166 8.39 -18.37 -4.72
C GLY A 166 7.91 -18.42 -3.29
N MET A 167 6.84 -17.67 -2.97
CA MET A 167 6.23 -17.64 -1.64
C MET A 167 5.42 -18.92 -1.39
N THR A 168 6.03 -19.88 -0.70
CA THR A 168 5.41 -21.14 -0.28
C THR A 168 5.79 -21.47 1.16
N THR A 169 4.88 -22.11 1.91
CA THR A 169 5.06 -22.39 3.35
C THR A 169 6.19 -23.38 3.66
N ASP A 170 6.64 -24.15 2.67
CA ASP A 170 7.83 -25.01 2.77
C ASP A 170 9.14 -24.21 2.63
N ARG A 171 9.14 -23.05 1.99
CA ARG A 171 10.33 -22.20 1.84
C ARG A 171 10.42 -21.14 2.91
N ILE A 172 9.33 -20.41 3.14
CA ILE A 172 9.24 -19.39 4.17
C ILE A 172 7.81 -19.32 4.70
N ASP A 173 7.68 -19.23 6.01
CA ASP A 173 6.39 -19.18 6.69
C ASP A 173 6.47 -18.24 7.89
N LEU A 174 5.35 -17.62 8.22
CA LEU A 174 5.19 -16.76 9.39
C LEU A 174 4.01 -17.26 10.20
N ASP A 175 4.27 -17.57 11.46
CA ASP A 175 3.28 -18.06 12.41
C ASP A 175 3.22 -17.15 13.63
N GLU A 176 2.01 -16.82 14.06
CA GLU A 176 1.79 -16.17 15.36
C GLU A 176 1.71 -17.21 16.47
N VAL A 177 2.44 -16.96 17.56
CA VAL A 177 2.33 -17.76 18.78
C VAL A 177 1.36 -17.08 19.73
N GLU A 178 0.30 -17.79 20.06
CA GLU A 178 -0.71 -17.33 21.02
C GLU A 178 -0.78 -18.25 22.24
N GLU A 179 -1.01 -17.65 23.41
CA GLU A 179 -1.40 -18.35 24.63
C GLU A 179 -2.76 -17.84 25.08
N GLY A 180 -3.78 -18.72 25.13
CA GLY A 180 -5.13 -18.31 25.51
C GLY A 180 -5.75 -17.25 24.61
N ARG A 181 -5.40 -17.21 23.30
CA ARG A 181 -5.78 -16.17 22.32
C ARG A 181 -5.15 -14.80 22.57
N ILE A 182 -4.07 -14.77 23.36
CA ILE A 182 -3.26 -13.58 23.56
C ILE A 182 -1.95 -13.81 22.85
N TYR A 183 -1.62 -12.91 21.93
CA TYR A 183 -0.35 -12.95 21.23
C TYR A 183 0.83 -12.86 22.16
N GLN A 184 1.84 -13.67 21.84
CA GLN A 184 3.08 -13.75 22.59
C GLN A 184 4.25 -13.29 21.74
N ARG A 185 4.35 -13.77 20.49
CA ARG A 185 5.44 -13.46 19.56
C ARG A 185 5.13 -13.96 18.15
N THR A 186 5.92 -13.50 17.20
CA THR A 186 5.91 -13.94 15.81
C THR A 186 7.10 -14.86 15.56
N HIS A 187 6.89 -15.92 14.80
CA HIS A 187 7.92 -16.84 14.34
C HIS A 187 8.02 -16.82 12.82
N VAL A 188 9.22 -16.64 12.30
CA VAL A 188 9.51 -16.87 10.88
C VAL A 188 10.30 -18.16 10.76
N ARG A 189 9.78 -19.10 9.97
CA ARG A 189 10.44 -20.36 9.60
C ARG A 189 10.96 -20.24 8.18
N LYS A 190 12.21 -20.62 7.93
CA LYS A 190 12.80 -20.68 6.59
C LYS A 190 13.18 -22.12 6.27
N GLY A 191 12.37 -22.83 5.50
CA GLY A 191 12.78 -24.15 5.00
C GLY A 191 13.80 -24.06 3.86
N ASP A 192 13.91 -22.90 3.22
CA ASP A 192 15.03 -22.56 2.33
C ASP A 192 15.84 -21.39 2.92
N ARG A 193 17.11 -21.64 3.21
CA ARG A 193 18.03 -20.68 3.84
C ARG A 193 18.35 -19.51 2.92
N GLU A 194 18.25 -19.69 1.61
CA GLU A 194 18.56 -18.66 0.62
C GLU A 194 17.35 -17.81 0.24
N THR A 195 16.12 -18.26 0.50
CA THR A 195 14.92 -17.43 0.40
C THR A 195 15.07 -16.18 1.26
N SER A 196 14.68 -15.03 0.73
CA SER A 196 14.70 -13.73 1.40
C SER A 196 13.51 -12.93 0.91
N VAL A 197 13.00 -12.00 1.71
CA VAL A 197 11.82 -11.21 1.41
C VAL A 197 12.13 -9.75 1.15
N ASP A 198 11.32 -9.13 0.31
CA ASP A 198 11.29 -7.73 -0.05
C ASP A 198 9.82 -7.30 -0.13
N PHE A 199 9.43 -6.33 0.69
CA PHE A 199 8.06 -5.82 0.75
C PHE A 199 7.87 -4.48 0.04
N ASN A 200 8.85 -4.00 -0.73
CA ASN A 200 8.77 -2.70 -1.41
C ASN A 200 7.56 -2.58 -2.35
N ALA A 201 7.02 -3.70 -2.85
CA ALA A 201 5.84 -3.75 -3.73
C ALA A 201 4.49 -3.61 -3.01
N ILE A 202 4.48 -3.36 -1.69
CA ILE A 202 3.26 -3.29 -0.87
C ILE A 202 3.40 -2.41 0.39
N ALA A 203 4.61 -2.30 0.94
CA ALA A 203 4.87 -1.62 2.21
C ALA A 203 4.62 -0.11 2.15
N GLN A 204 4.85 0.53 0.99
CA GLN A 204 4.52 1.95 0.80
C GLN A 204 3.00 2.16 0.82
N GLY A 205 2.24 1.32 0.11
CA GLY A 205 0.78 1.29 0.22
C GLY A 205 0.29 1.11 1.67
N MET A 206 0.86 0.15 2.41
CA MET A 206 0.55 -0.02 3.85
C MET A 206 0.86 1.24 4.67
N THR A 207 1.95 1.94 4.38
CA THR A 207 2.31 3.19 5.08
C THR A 207 1.26 4.26 4.88
N VAL A 208 0.78 4.40 3.64
CA VAL A 208 -0.32 5.32 3.29
C VAL A 208 -1.60 4.96 4.05
N ASP A 209 -1.93 3.67 4.16
CA ASP A 209 -3.08 3.20 4.91
C ASP A 209 -2.96 3.53 6.41
N LEU A 210 -1.83 3.21 7.04
CA LEU A 210 -1.58 3.47 8.47
C LEU A 210 -1.60 4.96 8.82
N LEU A 211 -1.04 5.82 7.95
CA LEU A 211 -1.13 7.26 8.10
C LEU A 211 -2.58 7.74 8.01
N GLY A 212 -3.36 7.18 7.09
CA GLY A 212 -4.79 7.45 7.00
C GLY A 212 -5.55 7.05 8.27
N ASP A 213 -5.24 5.89 8.83
CA ASP A 213 -5.85 5.42 10.08
C ASP A 213 -5.49 6.32 11.26
N ALA A 214 -4.22 6.74 11.37
CA ALA A 214 -3.78 7.67 12.41
C ALA A 214 -4.51 9.03 12.33
N LEU A 215 -4.80 9.53 11.12
CA LEU A 215 -5.61 10.73 10.93
C LEU A 215 -7.07 10.51 11.40
N VAL A 216 -7.67 9.38 11.06
CA VAL A 216 -9.04 9.02 11.48
C VAL A 216 -9.14 8.92 13.00
N GLU A 217 -8.17 8.30 13.66
CA GLU A 217 -8.10 8.20 15.13
C GLU A 217 -8.06 9.58 15.81
N HIS A 218 -7.53 10.59 15.11
CA HIS A 218 -7.48 11.99 15.57
C HIS A 218 -8.66 12.83 15.04
N GLY A 219 -9.70 12.18 14.50
CA GLY A 219 -10.95 12.84 14.08
C GLY A 219 -10.88 13.54 12.72
N VAL A 220 -9.85 13.28 11.92
CA VAL A 220 -9.73 13.80 10.55
C VAL A 220 -10.43 12.84 9.59
N THR A 221 -11.53 13.29 8.99
CA THR A 221 -12.33 12.49 8.04
C THR A 221 -12.06 12.80 6.57
N ASP A 222 -11.51 13.99 6.30
CA ASP A 222 -11.30 14.51 4.96
C ASP A 222 -9.80 14.76 4.74
N TYR A 223 -9.12 13.84 4.07
CA TYR A 223 -7.68 13.90 3.90
C TYR A 223 -7.19 13.30 2.58
N MET A 224 -5.96 13.66 2.22
CA MET A 224 -5.13 13.01 1.23
C MET A 224 -3.78 12.70 1.88
N VAL A 225 -3.37 11.44 1.82
CA VAL A 225 -2.04 10.96 2.19
C VAL A 225 -1.34 10.51 0.92
N GLU A 226 -0.12 10.99 0.70
CA GLU A 226 0.77 10.55 -0.37
C GLU A 226 2.14 10.19 0.21
N VAL A 227 2.67 9.04 -0.18
CA VAL A 227 4.04 8.61 0.11
C VAL A 227 4.58 8.02 -1.17
N GLY A 228 5.64 8.59 -1.77
CA GLY A 228 6.30 7.99 -2.94
C GLY A 228 5.54 7.90 -4.25
N GLY A 229 4.35 8.49 -4.33
CA GLY A 229 3.41 8.37 -5.44
C GLY A 229 2.22 7.45 -5.16
N GLU A 230 2.24 6.70 -4.07
CA GLU A 230 1.12 5.94 -3.52
C GLU A 230 0.21 6.90 -2.76
N VAL A 231 -1.10 6.92 -3.08
CA VAL A 231 -2.03 7.94 -2.57
C VAL A 231 -3.28 7.30 -1.98
N LYS A 232 -3.78 7.84 -0.86
CA LYS A 232 -5.14 7.56 -0.35
C LYS A 232 -5.88 8.87 -0.07
N CYS A 233 -7.10 8.95 -0.57
CA CYS A 233 -7.98 10.09 -0.39
C CYS A 233 -9.27 9.65 0.32
N MET A 234 -9.61 10.32 1.41
CA MET A 234 -10.89 10.16 2.10
C MET A 234 -11.67 11.46 2.10
N GLY A 235 -12.99 11.36 1.96
CA GLY A 235 -13.89 12.50 1.94
C GLY A 235 -13.60 13.47 0.78
N VAL A 236 -13.72 14.76 1.07
CA VAL A 236 -13.62 15.83 0.07
C VAL A 236 -12.59 16.88 0.48
N ARG A 237 -12.19 17.73 -0.47
CA ARG A 237 -11.42 18.93 -0.18
C ARG A 237 -12.28 19.97 0.55
N ASN A 238 -11.63 20.99 1.10
CA ASN A 238 -12.30 22.09 1.81
C ASN A 238 -13.29 22.91 0.93
N ASP A 239 -13.23 22.78 -0.39
CA ASP A 239 -14.20 23.36 -1.34
C ASP A 239 -15.36 22.43 -1.69
N GLY A 240 -15.46 21.27 -1.03
CA GLY A 240 -16.50 20.26 -1.23
C GLY A 240 -16.31 19.38 -2.47
N GLN A 241 -15.19 19.54 -3.20
CA GLN A 241 -14.89 18.72 -4.38
C GLN A 241 -14.05 17.49 -4.02
N PRO A 242 -14.11 16.40 -4.81
CA PRO A 242 -13.18 15.30 -4.68
C PRO A 242 -11.71 15.74 -4.75
N TRP A 243 -10.83 14.94 -4.17
CA TRP A 243 -9.39 15.15 -4.29
C TRP A 243 -8.95 14.96 -5.74
N ARG A 244 -7.97 15.74 -6.20
CA ARG A 244 -7.48 15.68 -7.58
C ARG A 244 -6.08 15.10 -7.59
N ILE A 245 -5.93 13.92 -8.15
CA ILE A 245 -4.65 13.20 -8.23
C ILE A 245 -4.21 13.13 -9.68
N ALA A 246 -3.00 13.61 -9.96
CA ALA A 246 -2.45 13.58 -11.30
C ALA A 246 -1.65 12.29 -11.52
N ILE A 247 -1.87 11.65 -12.66
CA ILE A 247 -1.11 10.51 -13.13
C ILE A 247 -0.15 11.02 -14.21
N ASP A 248 1.14 10.77 -14.00
CA ASP A 248 2.18 11.16 -14.94
C ASP A 248 2.05 10.40 -16.26
N ARG A 249 2.38 11.08 -17.37
CA ARG A 249 2.63 10.40 -18.63
C ARG A 249 4.00 9.73 -18.56
N PRO A 250 4.11 8.44 -18.93
CA PRO A 250 5.39 7.75 -18.99
C PRO A 250 6.21 8.32 -20.15
N VAL A 251 6.98 9.37 -19.89
CA VAL A 251 7.96 9.92 -20.83
C VAL A 251 9.36 9.51 -20.43
N ASP A 252 10.18 9.20 -21.42
CA ASP A 252 11.61 8.97 -21.26
C ASP A 252 12.33 10.31 -21.02
N SER A 253 12.20 10.89 -19.82
CA SER A 253 12.99 12.06 -19.43
C SER A 253 13.79 11.74 -18.16
N ALA A 254 15.12 11.66 -18.30
CA ALA A 254 16.03 11.60 -17.15
C ALA A 254 16.12 12.96 -16.42
N TRP A 255 15.51 14.01 -17.00
CA TRP A 255 15.62 15.40 -16.56
C TRP A 255 14.31 16.17 -16.77
N GLY A 256 13.46 16.19 -15.73
CA GLY A 256 12.71 17.38 -15.33
C GLY A 256 11.31 17.63 -15.90
N GLU A 257 10.94 17.11 -17.07
CA GLU A 257 9.58 17.31 -17.59
C GLU A 257 8.65 16.16 -17.18
N ARG A 258 7.63 16.48 -16.37
CA ARG A 258 6.53 15.59 -15.96
C ARG A 258 5.23 16.01 -16.66
N PRO A 259 5.06 15.71 -17.96
CA PRO A 259 3.77 15.94 -18.60
C PRO A 259 2.70 15.10 -17.91
N LEU A 260 1.62 15.75 -17.49
CA LEU A 260 0.48 15.06 -16.88
C LEU A 260 -0.26 14.28 -17.96
N GLN A 261 -0.56 13.00 -17.71
CA GLN A 261 -1.39 12.20 -18.60
C GLN A 261 -2.87 12.46 -18.34
N VAL A 262 -3.24 12.44 -17.06
CA VAL A 262 -4.63 12.56 -16.60
C VAL A 262 -4.63 13.08 -15.17
N VAL A 263 -5.62 13.90 -14.83
CA VAL A 263 -6.02 14.14 -13.43
C VAL A 263 -7.26 13.32 -13.18
N VAL A 264 -7.30 12.58 -12.07
CA VAL A 264 -8.42 11.75 -11.64
C VAL A 264 -9.04 12.37 -10.38
N ASN A 265 -10.36 12.41 -10.34
CA ASN A 265 -11.09 12.74 -9.11
C ASN A 265 -11.15 11.51 -8.22
N VAL A 266 -10.61 11.63 -7.00
CA VAL A 266 -10.50 10.55 -6.03
C VAL A 266 -11.26 10.95 -4.77
N GLN A 267 -12.17 10.07 -4.36
CA GLN A 267 -12.91 10.17 -3.13
C GLN A 267 -13.08 8.75 -2.58
N ASP A 268 -12.77 8.60 -1.29
CA ASP A 268 -12.90 7.35 -0.53
C ASP A 268 -12.20 6.16 -1.22
N ALA A 269 -10.97 6.39 -1.71
CA ALA A 269 -10.19 5.42 -2.45
C ALA A 269 -8.69 5.71 -2.39
N ALA A 270 -7.89 4.67 -2.59
CA ALA A 270 -6.47 4.74 -2.88
C ALA A 270 -6.18 4.64 -4.38
N ILE A 271 -5.07 5.24 -4.80
CA ILE A 271 -4.50 5.15 -6.15
C ILE A 271 -3.00 4.91 -6.03
N CYS A 272 -2.53 3.80 -6.59
CA CYS A 272 -1.09 3.46 -6.64
C CYS A 272 -0.67 3.15 -8.07
N THR A 273 0.54 3.58 -8.45
CA THR A 273 1.05 3.45 -9.82
C THR A 273 2.41 2.77 -9.84
N SER A 274 2.48 1.58 -10.45
CA SER A 274 3.75 0.94 -10.79
C SER A 274 4.13 1.27 -12.24
N GLY A 275 5.42 1.50 -12.51
CA GLY A 275 5.89 1.80 -13.87
C GLY A 275 7.38 1.59 -14.07
N ASN A 276 7.78 1.27 -15.30
CA ASN A 276 9.18 0.96 -15.65
C ASN A 276 9.93 2.13 -16.30
N TYR A 277 9.25 3.25 -16.57
CA TYR A 277 9.81 4.44 -17.22
C TYR A 277 10.64 5.33 -16.29
N ARG A 278 10.46 5.19 -14.96
CA ARG A 278 11.12 6.04 -13.94
C ARG A 278 12.50 5.53 -13.50
N LYS A 279 12.70 4.21 -13.51
CA LYS A 279 13.94 3.53 -13.05
C LYS A 279 14.25 2.38 -13.99
N PHE A 280 15.10 2.63 -14.99
CA PHE A 280 15.59 1.63 -15.94
C PHE A 280 17.11 1.66 -16.04
N HIS A 281 17.71 0.51 -16.34
CA HIS A 281 19.11 0.41 -16.73
C HIS A 281 19.20 0.00 -18.19
N GLU A 282 19.96 0.73 -19.00
CA GLU A 282 20.25 0.34 -20.39
C GLU A 282 21.47 -0.58 -20.41
N VAL A 283 21.29 -1.82 -20.86
CA VAL A 283 22.38 -2.80 -21.03
C VAL A 283 22.27 -3.37 -22.45
N ASP A 284 23.34 -3.26 -23.23
CA ASP A 284 23.41 -3.68 -24.64
C ASP A 284 22.35 -3.03 -25.56
N GLY A 285 21.99 -1.77 -25.28
CA GLY A 285 20.95 -1.05 -26.03
C GLY A 285 19.51 -1.47 -25.70
N VAL A 286 19.31 -2.30 -24.67
CA VAL A 286 17.99 -2.73 -24.19
C VAL A 286 17.72 -2.10 -22.82
N LYS A 287 16.65 -1.31 -22.71
CA LYS A 287 16.17 -0.79 -21.42
C LYS A 287 15.60 -1.93 -20.58
N ARG A 288 16.11 -2.08 -19.35
CA ARG A 288 15.65 -3.09 -18.38
C ARG A 288 14.87 -2.41 -17.27
N SER A 289 13.61 -2.84 -17.10
CA SER A 289 12.78 -2.49 -15.93
C SER A 289 13.42 -3.01 -14.64
N HIS A 290 13.14 -2.36 -13.50
CA HIS A 290 13.46 -2.90 -12.18
C HIS A 290 12.48 -4.02 -11.74
N THR A 291 11.36 -4.19 -12.43
CA THR A 291 10.42 -5.29 -12.21
C THR A 291 11.04 -6.60 -12.70
N ILE A 292 11.31 -7.52 -11.77
CA ILE A 292 11.81 -8.86 -12.05
C ILE A 292 10.63 -9.85 -12.14
N SER A 293 10.63 -10.71 -13.15
CA SER A 293 9.68 -11.82 -13.20
C SER A 293 10.13 -12.94 -12.26
N PRO A 294 9.32 -13.31 -11.24
CA PRO A 294 9.62 -14.44 -10.36
C PRO A 294 9.57 -15.79 -11.11
N PHE A 295 8.96 -15.83 -12.30
CA PHE A 295 8.87 -17.04 -13.12
C PHE A 295 10.16 -17.34 -13.90
N THR A 296 10.82 -16.29 -14.39
CA THR A 296 12.01 -16.44 -15.25
C THR A 296 13.30 -16.08 -14.54
N GLY A 297 13.22 -15.25 -13.50
CA GLY A 297 14.37 -14.67 -12.84
C GLY A 297 15.00 -13.49 -13.59
N TYR A 298 14.35 -12.95 -14.63
CA TYR A 298 14.85 -11.83 -15.44
C TYR A 298 13.93 -10.60 -15.33
N PRO A 299 14.45 -9.39 -15.59
CA PRO A 299 13.63 -8.20 -15.81
C PRO A 299 12.55 -8.43 -16.87
N VAL A 300 11.36 -7.89 -16.67
CA VAL A 300 10.28 -7.96 -17.67
C VAL A 300 10.64 -7.17 -18.93
N THR A 301 10.24 -7.67 -20.10
CA THR A 301 10.60 -7.10 -21.41
C THR A 301 9.39 -6.77 -22.30
N HIS A 302 8.19 -6.72 -21.73
CA HIS A 302 6.97 -6.39 -22.47
C HIS A 302 6.73 -4.88 -22.57
N ALA A 303 5.82 -4.48 -23.47
CA ALA A 303 5.54 -3.08 -23.78
C ALA A 303 4.74 -2.29 -22.73
N LEU A 304 4.28 -2.91 -21.63
CA LEU A 304 3.58 -2.19 -20.56
C LEU A 304 4.54 -1.21 -19.87
N LEU A 305 4.18 0.07 -19.86
CA LEU A 305 5.00 1.15 -19.29
C LEU A 305 4.58 1.48 -17.85
N SER A 306 3.27 1.50 -17.61
CA SER A 306 2.71 1.76 -16.29
C SER A 306 1.35 1.12 -16.11
N VAL A 307 1.03 0.84 -14.86
CA VAL A 307 -0.29 0.45 -14.39
C VAL A 307 -0.63 1.31 -13.19
N THR A 308 -1.78 1.95 -13.23
CA THR A 308 -2.37 2.60 -12.06
C THR A 308 -3.56 1.78 -11.62
N ILE A 309 -3.60 1.44 -10.33
CA ILE A 309 -4.72 0.74 -9.69
C ILE A 309 -5.39 1.70 -8.71
N LYS A 310 -6.71 1.73 -8.76
CA LYS A 310 -7.58 2.32 -7.74
C LYS A 310 -8.17 1.18 -6.91
N ALA A 311 -8.20 1.32 -5.59
CA ALA A 311 -8.77 0.35 -4.65
C ALA A 311 -9.30 1.06 -3.40
N VAL A 312 -9.93 0.33 -2.48
CA VAL A 312 -10.32 0.86 -1.16
C VAL A 312 -9.10 1.21 -0.30
N ASP A 313 -8.07 0.36 -0.29
CA ASP A 313 -6.84 0.56 0.47
C ASP A 313 -5.60 0.60 -0.46
N ALA A 314 -4.56 1.28 0.00
CA ALA A 314 -3.37 1.54 -0.81
C ALA A 314 -2.48 0.30 -0.92
N SER A 315 -2.39 -0.53 0.12
CA SER A 315 -1.61 -1.77 0.09
C SER A 315 -2.08 -2.74 -1.00
N THR A 316 -3.40 -2.89 -1.17
CA THR A 316 -4.00 -3.66 -2.26
C THR A 316 -3.67 -3.06 -3.62
N ALA A 317 -3.86 -1.74 -3.78
CA ALA A 317 -3.60 -1.08 -5.05
C ALA A 317 -2.12 -1.22 -5.50
N ASP A 318 -1.19 -1.05 -4.56
CA ASP A 318 0.26 -1.15 -4.80
C ASP A 318 0.68 -2.58 -5.23
N ALA A 319 0.23 -3.59 -4.48
CA ALA A 319 0.52 -4.98 -4.79
C ALA A 319 -0.07 -5.42 -6.15
N LEU A 320 -1.31 -5.03 -6.45
CA LEU A 320 -1.96 -5.32 -7.73
C LEU A 320 -1.27 -4.61 -8.90
N ALA A 321 -0.82 -3.36 -8.71
CA ALA A 321 -0.09 -2.62 -9.73
C ALA A 321 1.23 -3.33 -10.07
N THR A 322 1.95 -3.80 -9.05
CA THR A 322 3.18 -4.59 -9.24
C THR A 322 2.90 -5.92 -9.94
N ALA A 323 1.88 -6.67 -9.51
CA ALA A 323 1.49 -7.92 -10.15
C ALA A 323 1.17 -7.73 -11.65
N CYS A 324 0.47 -6.65 -12.00
CA CYS A 324 0.15 -6.31 -13.38
C CYS A 324 1.40 -5.96 -14.18
N MET A 325 2.37 -5.26 -13.58
CA MET A 325 3.67 -4.97 -14.21
C MET A 325 4.53 -6.22 -14.43
N VAL A 326 4.33 -7.30 -13.66
CA VAL A 326 4.96 -8.59 -13.92
C VAL A 326 4.25 -9.35 -15.03
N TRP A 327 2.92 -9.35 -15.04
CA TRP A 327 2.13 -10.04 -16.06
C TRP A 327 2.19 -9.41 -17.45
N GLY A 328 2.37 -8.10 -17.51
CA GLY A 328 2.37 -7.33 -18.75
C GLY A 328 0.97 -7.03 -19.29
N PRO A 329 0.90 -6.44 -20.49
CA PRO A 329 -0.29 -5.72 -20.91
C PRO A 329 -1.48 -6.63 -21.22
N VAL A 330 -1.27 -7.88 -21.65
CA VAL A 330 -2.40 -8.78 -21.97
C VAL A 330 -2.81 -9.58 -20.75
N ARG A 331 -1.86 -10.27 -20.11
CA ARG A 331 -2.17 -11.12 -18.95
C ARG A 331 -2.56 -10.29 -17.72
N GLY A 332 -1.98 -9.11 -17.54
CA GLY A 332 -2.34 -8.20 -16.45
C GLY A 332 -3.79 -7.73 -16.54
N ARG A 333 -4.28 -7.44 -17.75
CA ARG A 333 -5.70 -7.08 -17.99
C ARG A 333 -6.65 -8.25 -17.69
N SER A 334 -6.27 -9.47 -18.06
CA SER A 334 -7.05 -10.66 -17.71
C SER A 334 -7.07 -10.92 -16.21
N PHE A 335 -5.90 -10.82 -15.57
CA PHE A 335 -5.75 -10.94 -14.13
C PHE A 335 -6.61 -9.93 -13.38
N ILE A 336 -6.51 -8.63 -13.70
CA ILE A 336 -7.25 -7.61 -12.96
C ILE A 336 -8.77 -7.72 -13.13
N LYS A 337 -9.24 -8.20 -14.29
CA LYS A 337 -10.66 -8.51 -14.49
C LYS A 337 -11.11 -9.67 -13.61
N GLU A 338 -10.36 -10.77 -13.62
CA GLU A 338 -10.64 -11.95 -12.77
C GLU A 338 -10.62 -11.57 -11.28
N TYR A 339 -9.64 -10.77 -10.86
CA TYR A 339 -9.52 -10.29 -9.49
C TYR A 339 -10.72 -9.44 -9.07
N ARG A 340 -11.10 -8.46 -9.90
CA ARG A 340 -12.29 -7.60 -9.70
C ARG A 340 -13.57 -8.39 -9.53
N ASP A 341 -13.78 -9.38 -10.39
CA ASP A 341 -15.00 -10.20 -10.37
C ASP A 341 -15.11 -11.03 -9.07
N ASN A 342 -13.96 -11.38 -8.47
CA ASN A 342 -13.89 -12.16 -7.23
C ASN A 342 -13.90 -11.30 -5.95
N HIS A 343 -13.55 -10.01 -6.04
CA HIS A 343 -13.44 -9.08 -4.89
C HIS A 343 -14.18 -7.76 -5.17
N PRO A 344 -15.52 -7.80 -5.42
CA PRO A 344 -16.28 -6.60 -5.74
C PRO A 344 -16.26 -5.54 -4.63
N GLU A 345 -16.05 -5.93 -3.37
CA GLU A 345 -15.94 -5.06 -2.21
C GLU A 345 -14.70 -4.17 -2.20
N GLU A 346 -13.64 -4.55 -2.91
CA GLU A 346 -12.39 -3.78 -2.96
C GLU A 346 -12.43 -2.65 -4.01
N ALA A 347 -13.53 -2.55 -4.76
CA ALA A 347 -13.81 -1.49 -5.75
C ALA A 347 -12.63 -1.23 -6.72
N ILE A 348 -11.97 -2.30 -7.14
CA ILE A 348 -10.76 -2.23 -7.95
C ILE A 348 -11.06 -1.63 -9.33
N GLU A 349 -10.29 -0.64 -9.75
CA GLU A 349 -10.27 -0.12 -11.13
C GLU A 349 -8.83 0.04 -11.59
N ALA A 350 -8.57 -0.04 -12.89
CA ALA A 350 -7.22 -0.04 -13.41
C ALA A 350 -7.06 0.75 -14.71
N TYR A 351 -5.89 1.36 -14.87
CA TYR A 351 -5.47 2.11 -16.06
C TYR A 351 -4.06 1.69 -16.48
N PHE A 352 -3.96 1.11 -17.68
CA PHE A 352 -2.74 0.58 -18.26
C PHE A 352 -2.27 1.49 -19.38
N ILE A 353 -0.99 1.83 -19.37
CA ILE A 353 -0.32 2.55 -20.46
C ILE A 353 0.75 1.65 -21.05
N SER A 354 0.66 1.34 -22.33
CA SER A 354 1.64 0.51 -23.04
C SER A 354 2.27 1.26 -24.20
N ALA A 355 3.54 1.00 -24.49
CA ALA A 355 4.22 1.48 -25.68
C ALA A 355 3.59 0.84 -26.94
N ALA A 356 3.54 1.61 -28.02
CA ALA A 356 3.15 1.21 -29.35
C ALA A 356 4.17 1.71 -30.39
N GLU A 357 3.93 1.44 -31.68
CA GLU A 357 4.82 1.88 -32.76
C GLU A 357 4.93 3.42 -32.82
N ASN A 358 6.08 3.92 -33.28
CA ASN A 358 6.36 5.36 -33.49
C ASN A 358 6.24 6.23 -32.22
N ASP A 359 6.73 5.75 -31.08
CA ASP A 359 6.70 6.47 -29.79
C ASP A 359 5.29 6.90 -29.33
N THR A 360 4.27 6.12 -29.75
CA THR A 360 2.88 6.31 -29.33
C THR A 360 2.53 5.41 -28.15
N HIS A 361 1.41 5.71 -27.49
CA HIS A 361 0.91 4.93 -26.35
C HIS A 361 -0.46 4.33 -26.66
N VAL A 362 -0.68 3.11 -26.18
CA VAL A 362 -1.99 2.44 -26.15
C VAL A 362 -2.46 2.36 -24.72
N TYR A 363 -3.68 2.82 -24.50
CA TYR A 363 -4.34 2.83 -23.21
C TYR A 363 -5.34 1.70 -23.10
N TRP A 364 -5.51 1.18 -21.90
CA TRP A 364 -6.61 0.29 -21.56
C TRP A 364 -7.05 0.59 -20.13
N GLU A 365 -8.36 0.58 -19.92
CA GLU A 365 -8.95 0.85 -18.62
C GLU A 365 -10.10 -0.09 -18.34
N THR A 366 -10.39 -0.29 -17.05
CA THR A 366 -11.61 -0.94 -16.61
C THR A 366 -12.80 0.00 -16.73
N GLU A 367 -14.02 -0.55 -16.85
CA GLU A 367 -15.22 0.24 -17.17
C GLU A 367 -15.52 1.32 -16.12
N GLY A 368 -15.24 1.05 -14.84
CA GLY A 368 -15.46 1.98 -13.73
C GLY A 368 -14.33 3.00 -13.53
N TRP A 369 -13.27 2.95 -14.33
CA TRP A 369 -12.21 3.96 -14.31
C TRP A 369 -12.71 5.36 -14.76
N ASN A 370 -13.85 5.41 -15.47
CA ASN A 370 -14.45 6.61 -16.06
C ASN A 370 -14.92 7.69 -15.06
N GLN A 371 -13.99 8.26 -14.27
CA GLN A 371 -14.20 9.44 -13.45
C GLN A 371 -13.10 10.49 -13.73
N ALA A 372 -13.50 11.45 -14.57
CA ALA A 372 -12.97 12.81 -14.69
C ALA A 372 -11.53 12.97 -15.17
N LEU A 373 -11.19 12.42 -16.35
CA LEU A 373 -10.14 13.01 -17.18
C LEU A 373 -10.46 14.50 -17.40
N LEU A 374 -9.71 15.39 -16.77
CA LEU A 374 -9.72 16.80 -17.19
C LEU A 374 -9.20 16.84 -18.64
N PRO A 375 -9.91 17.52 -19.56
CA PRO A 375 -9.41 17.69 -20.92
C PRO A 375 -8.05 18.44 -20.89
N GLU A 376 -7.20 18.20 -21.90
CA GLU A 376 -5.81 18.75 -21.95
C GLU A 376 -5.74 20.28 -21.80
N ASP A 377 -6.84 21.00 -22.06
CA ASP A 377 -6.96 22.45 -21.88
C ASP A 377 -7.20 22.88 -20.42
N GLN A 378 -7.39 21.93 -19.50
CA GLN A 378 -7.55 22.13 -18.05
C GLN A 378 -6.44 21.46 -17.21
N LEU A 379 -5.45 20.85 -17.87
CA LEU A 379 -4.17 20.42 -17.28
C LEU A 379 -3.17 21.58 -17.34
#